data_AF-A0A836X4H7-F1
#
_entry.id   AF-A0A836X4H7-F1
#
_cell.length_a   1.000
_cell.length_b   1.000
_cell.length_c   1.000
_cell.angle_alpha   90.00
_cell.angle_beta   90.00
_cell.angle_gamma   90.00
#
_symmetry.space_group_name_H-M   'P 1'
#
loop_
_entity.id
_entity.type
_entity.pdbx_description
1 polymer ?
#
loop_
_entity_poly.entity_id
_entity_poly.type
_entity_poly.pdbx_seq_one_letter_code
_entity_poly.pdbx_strand_id
1 'polypeptide(L)'
;MMLQNDNWGCRARIGMFIVGGEAVPEAEWWAMLPPNVSVHAARITATAPWAPWQEDGAGVDLADDLVRGSRQFAAMRLSAVVIGHSSSSFVGGKGWDEAVVENLSRTLGPGVNVTTNGLDTLAALRASG
;
A
#
# COMPACT_ATOMS: atom_id res chain seq x y z
N MET A 1 -0.24 -17.91 10.22
CA MET A 1 -0.83 -19.06 9.50
C MET A 1 -0.19 -19.12 8.12
N MET A 2 0.51 -20.20 7.75
CA MET A 2 1.08 -20.33 6.40
C MET A 2 -0.04 -20.42 5.36
N LEU A 3 0.12 -19.75 4.22
CA LEU A 3 -0.80 -19.89 3.09
C LEU A 3 -0.64 -21.30 2.50
N GLN A 4 -1.76 -21.95 2.17
CA GLN A 4 -1.73 -23.23 1.45
C GLN A 4 -1.12 -23.00 0.06
N ASN A 5 -0.32 -23.96 -0.42
CA ASN A 5 0.27 -23.86 -1.75
C ASN A 5 -0.81 -23.95 -2.84
N ASP A 6 -1.21 -22.79 -3.37
CA ASP A 6 -2.16 -22.65 -4.48
C ASP A 6 -1.47 -22.21 -5.78
N ASN A 7 -0.13 -22.26 -5.84
CA ASN A 7 0.71 -21.77 -6.94
C ASN A 7 0.58 -20.26 -7.23
N TRP A 8 -0.11 -19.50 -6.37
CA TRP A 8 -0.41 -18.07 -6.55
C TRP A 8 -0.08 -17.30 -5.27
N GLY A 9 1.22 -17.14 -4.99
CA GLY A 9 1.66 -16.37 -3.82
C GLY A 9 1.60 -17.13 -2.50
N CYS A 10 1.89 -18.44 -2.51
CA CYS A 10 1.84 -19.26 -1.30
C CYS A 10 2.91 -18.90 -0.25
N ARG A 11 3.97 -18.17 -0.65
CA ARG A 11 4.95 -17.61 0.28
C ARG A 11 4.49 -16.26 0.84
N ALA A 12 3.99 -15.37 -0.02
CA ALA A 12 3.42 -14.08 0.37
C ALA A 12 2.58 -13.50 -0.76
N ARG A 13 1.62 -12.64 -0.40
CA ARG A 13 0.81 -11.87 -1.34
C ARG A 13 0.88 -10.40 -0.96
N ILE A 14 1.19 -9.53 -1.91
CA ILE A 14 1.36 -8.11 -1.66
C ILE A 14 0.29 -7.33 -2.40
N GLY A 15 -0.42 -6.46 -1.69
CA GLY A 15 -1.31 -5.47 -2.29
C GLY A 15 -0.54 -4.17 -2.59
N MET A 16 -0.80 -3.56 -3.74
CA MET A 16 -0.18 -2.30 -4.12
C MET A 16 -1.23 -1.32 -4.62
N PHE A 17 -1.31 -0.15 -4.02
CA PHE A 17 -2.07 0.96 -4.57
C PHE A 17 -1.18 1.75 -5.54
N ILE A 18 -1.64 1.94 -6.77
CA ILE A 18 -0.90 2.63 -7.84
C ILE A 18 -1.77 3.64 -8.60
N VAL A 19 -1.12 4.55 -9.32
CA VAL A 19 -1.78 5.51 -10.21
C VAL A 19 -2.56 4.75 -11.27
N GLY A 20 -3.81 5.16 -11.50
CA GLY A 20 -4.76 4.38 -12.30
C GLY A 20 -4.32 4.14 -13.74
N GLY A 21 -3.65 5.12 -14.36
CA GLY A 21 -3.13 5.04 -15.73
C GLY A 21 -1.72 4.45 -15.85
N GLU A 22 -1.10 4.03 -14.75
CA GLU A 22 0.28 3.55 -14.75
C GLU A 22 0.35 2.02 -14.70
N ALA A 23 1.30 1.44 -15.43
CA ALA A 23 1.54 -0.01 -15.45
C ALA A 23 2.95 -0.38 -14.94
N VAL A 24 3.85 0.60 -14.81
CA VAL A 24 5.27 0.38 -14.53
C VAL A 24 5.51 -0.29 -13.18
N PRO A 25 4.95 0.19 -12.05
CA PRO A 25 5.23 -0.43 -10.74
C PRO A 25 4.82 -1.91 -10.69
N GLU A 26 3.70 -2.27 -11.30
CA GLU A 26 3.27 -3.68 -11.41
C GLU A 26 4.27 -4.49 -12.23
N ALA A 27 4.66 -4.00 -13.40
CA ALA A 27 5.59 -4.71 -14.28
C ALA A 27 6.96 -4.91 -13.62
N GLU A 28 7.50 -3.88 -12.98
CA GLU A 28 8.77 -3.94 -12.27
C GLU A 28 8.72 -4.90 -11.08
N TRP A 29 7.65 -4.83 -10.28
CA TRP A 29 7.51 -5.74 -9.14
C TRP A 29 7.39 -7.17 -9.62
N TRP A 30 6.54 -7.48 -10.60
CA TRP A 30 6.44 -8.82 -11.17
C TRP A 30 7.79 -9.35 -11.69
N ALA A 31 8.63 -8.49 -12.27
CA ALA A 31 9.98 -8.88 -12.73
C ALA A 31 10.95 -9.15 -11.57
N MET A 32 10.77 -8.51 -10.42
CA MET A 32 11.63 -8.62 -9.24
C MET A 32 11.18 -9.67 -8.21
N LEU A 33 9.92 -10.13 -8.27
CA LEU A 33 9.35 -10.99 -7.24
C LEU A 33 10.09 -12.33 -7.13
N PRO A 34 10.41 -12.79 -5.91
CA PRO A 34 10.96 -14.12 -5.71
C PRO A 34 9.90 -15.21 -5.99
N PRO A 35 10.30 -16.47 -6.19
CA PRO A 35 9.37 -17.57 -6.39
C PRO A 35 8.29 -17.64 -5.29
N ASN A 36 7.06 -17.93 -5.71
CA ASN A 36 5.89 -18.09 -4.86
C ASN A 36 5.42 -16.82 -4.12
N VAL A 37 5.83 -15.63 -4.57
CA VAL A 37 5.25 -14.36 -4.13
C VAL A 37 4.43 -13.77 -5.27
N SER A 38 3.30 -13.14 -4.95
CA SER A 38 2.46 -12.44 -5.92
C SER A 38 2.22 -10.98 -5.52
N VAL A 39 2.01 -10.12 -6.51
CA VAL A 39 1.59 -8.73 -6.32
C VAL A 39 0.23 -8.50 -6.97
N HIS A 40 -0.62 -7.70 -6.33
CA HIS A 40 -1.97 -7.41 -6.76
C HIS A 40 -2.23 -5.91 -6.67
N ALA A 41 -2.64 -5.28 -7.76
CA ALA A 41 -2.81 -3.84 -7.80
C ALA A 41 -4.25 -3.39 -7.58
N ALA A 42 -4.40 -2.27 -6.88
CA ALA A 42 -5.60 -1.45 -6.85
C ALA A 42 -5.27 -0.08 -7.45
N ARG A 43 -6.08 0.34 -8.42
CA ARG A 43 -5.86 1.55 -9.22
C ARG A 43 -6.56 2.75 -8.60
N ILE A 44 -5.79 3.82 -8.40
CA ILE A 44 -6.20 5.09 -7.80
C ILE A 44 -6.19 6.20 -8.84
N THR A 45 -7.34 6.83 -9.02
CA THR A 45 -7.63 7.94 -9.93
C THR A 45 -7.73 9.28 -9.21
N ALA A 46 -7.84 9.28 -7.87
CA ALA A 46 -7.81 10.48 -7.06
C ALA A 46 -6.51 11.28 -7.22
N THR A 47 -6.61 12.60 -7.05
CA THR A 47 -5.46 13.51 -7.02
C THR A 47 -4.62 13.31 -5.76
N ALA A 48 -3.32 13.60 -5.84
CA ALA A 48 -2.45 13.59 -4.67
C ALA A 48 -2.81 14.72 -3.69
N PRO A 49 -2.75 14.49 -2.36
CA PRO A 49 -2.49 13.19 -1.73
C PRO A 49 -3.75 12.31 -1.75
N TRP A 50 -3.59 11.00 -1.86
CA TRP A 50 -4.72 10.05 -1.88
C TRP A 50 -5.47 9.92 -0.54
N ALA A 51 -5.03 10.65 0.47
CA ALA A 51 -5.68 10.75 1.76
C ALA A 51 -5.50 12.15 2.34
N PRO A 52 -6.30 13.17 1.97
CA PRO A 52 -6.20 14.50 2.56
C PRO A 52 -6.35 14.48 4.09
N TRP A 53 -5.69 15.43 4.75
CA TRP A 53 -5.88 15.67 6.19
C TRP A 53 -7.31 16.12 6.48
N GLN A 54 -7.86 15.63 7.59
CA GLN A 54 -9.07 16.15 8.20
C GLN A 54 -8.83 17.58 8.71
N GLU A 55 -9.90 18.37 8.85
CA GLU A 55 -9.80 19.79 9.24
C GLU A 55 -9.11 20.00 10.60
N ASP A 56 -9.25 19.05 11.52
CA ASP A 56 -8.63 19.08 12.86
C ASP A 56 -7.18 18.56 12.89
N GLY A 57 -6.69 18.02 11.76
CA GLY A 57 -5.37 17.40 11.65
C GLY A 57 -5.18 16.13 12.49
N ALA A 58 -6.25 15.56 13.06
CA ALA A 58 -6.17 14.37 13.91
C ALA A 58 -6.10 13.06 13.09
N GLY A 59 -6.45 13.12 11.80
CA GLY A 59 -6.44 11.97 10.90
C GLY A 59 -6.54 12.37 9.44
N VAL A 60 -6.64 11.35 8.59
CA VAL A 60 -6.76 11.51 7.13
C VAL A 60 -8.02 10.82 6.63
N ASP A 61 -8.64 11.40 5.60
CA ASP A 61 -9.76 10.80 4.88
C ASP A 61 -9.25 10.12 3.61
N LEU A 62 -9.39 8.80 3.51
CA LEU A 62 -8.96 8.05 2.32
C LEU A 62 -9.86 8.40 1.13
N ALA A 63 -9.27 8.61 -0.05
CA ALA A 63 -10.03 8.78 -1.28
C ALA A 63 -10.92 7.57 -1.60
N ASP A 64 -12.04 7.78 -2.30
CA ASP A 64 -13.06 6.75 -2.54
C ASP A 64 -12.52 5.47 -3.21
N ASP A 65 -11.61 5.61 -4.16
CA ASP A 65 -10.96 4.51 -4.85
C ASP A 65 -9.92 3.80 -3.99
N LEU A 66 -9.27 4.51 -3.07
CA LEU A 66 -8.40 3.94 -2.03
C LEU A 66 -9.21 3.14 -1.01
N VAL A 67 -10.36 3.66 -0.58
CA VAL A 67 -11.34 2.93 0.25
C VAL A 67 -11.82 1.68 -0.47
N ARG A 68 -12.25 1.80 -1.74
CA ARG A 68 -12.69 0.66 -2.55
C ARG A 68 -11.60 -0.41 -2.65
N GLY A 69 -10.37 -0.02 -2.98
CA GLY A 69 -9.26 -0.95 -3.11
C GLY A 69 -8.87 -1.59 -1.78
N SER A 70 -8.90 -0.86 -0.67
CA SER A 70 -8.63 -1.42 0.67
C SER A 70 -9.64 -2.50 1.05
N ARG A 71 -10.92 -2.34 0.71
CA ARG A 71 -11.95 -3.38 0.91
C ARG A 71 -11.70 -4.61 0.05
N GLN A 72 -11.26 -4.42 -1.20
CA GLN A 72 -10.88 -5.53 -2.09
C GLN A 72 -9.67 -6.28 -1.52
N PHE A 73 -8.67 -5.57 -1.02
CA PHE A 73 -7.49 -6.14 -0.36
C PHE A 73 -7.80 -6.82 0.98
N ALA A 74 -8.74 -6.30 1.78
CA ALA A 74 -9.16 -6.93 3.03
C ALA A 74 -9.86 -8.28 2.80
N ALA A 75 -10.51 -8.47 1.65
CA ALA A 75 -11.06 -9.77 1.25
C ALA A 75 -9.98 -10.77 0.80
N MET A 76 -8.73 -10.33 0.67
CA MET A 76 -7.58 -11.16 0.30
C MET A 76 -6.73 -11.49 1.53
N ARG A 77 -6.07 -12.65 1.51
CA ARG A 77 -5.09 -13.04 2.54
C ARG A 77 -3.72 -12.44 2.25
N LEU A 78 -3.61 -11.11 2.27
CA LEU A 78 -2.37 -10.39 2.00
C LEU A 78 -1.41 -10.44 3.19
N SER A 79 -0.11 -10.43 2.89
CA SER A 79 0.97 -10.33 3.87
C SER A 79 1.40 -8.88 4.10
N ALA A 80 1.30 -8.05 3.05
CA ALA A 80 1.63 -6.64 3.10
C ALA A 80 0.77 -5.84 2.09
N VAL A 81 0.59 -4.56 2.36
CA VAL A 81 -0.03 -3.58 1.47
C VAL A 81 0.78 -2.30 1.47
N VAL A 82 1.07 -1.77 0.29
CA VAL A 82 1.82 -0.51 0.11
C VAL A 82 1.00 0.53 -0.65
N ILE A 83 1.08 1.79 -0.21
CA ILE A 83 0.79 2.94 -1.09
C ILE A 83 2.02 3.24 -1.94
N GLY A 84 2.00 2.77 -3.19
CA GLY A 84 3.09 2.92 -4.16
C GLY A 84 3.09 4.29 -4.86
N HIS A 85 2.97 5.39 -4.09
CA HIS A 85 2.89 6.74 -4.67
C HIS A 85 3.61 7.78 -3.80
N SER A 86 4.86 8.08 -4.14
CA SER A 86 5.70 9.03 -3.40
C SER A 86 5.10 10.42 -3.29
N SER A 87 4.43 10.90 -4.35
CA SER A 87 3.84 12.25 -4.36
C SER A 87 2.81 12.42 -3.24
N SER A 88 2.08 11.36 -2.86
CA SER A 88 1.16 11.46 -1.73
C SER A 88 1.87 11.63 -0.39
N SER A 89 2.97 10.90 -0.16
CA SER A 89 3.82 11.09 1.02
C SER A 89 4.40 12.51 1.08
N PHE A 90 4.93 13.02 -0.03
CA PHE A 90 5.53 14.36 -0.07
C PHE A 90 4.50 15.49 0.10
N VAL A 91 3.38 15.43 -0.63
CA VAL A 91 2.34 16.45 -0.58
C VAL A 91 1.58 16.38 0.75
N GLY A 92 1.36 15.17 1.28
CA GLY A 92 0.71 14.95 2.57
C GLY A 92 1.51 15.50 3.74
N GLY A 93 2.84 15.55 3.63
CA GLY A 93 3.70 16.19 4.61
C GLY A 93 3.90 15.36 5.88
N LYS A 94 4.45 16.00 6.93
CA LYS A 94 4.87 15.34 8.15
C LYS A 94 3.70 14.63 8.86
N GLY A 95 3.89 13.36 9.21
CA GLY A 95 2.89 12.56 9.94
C GLY A 95 1.85 11.91 9.04
N TRP A 96 1.84 12.24 7.74
CA TRP A 96 0.82 11.76 6.81
C TRP A 96 0.92 10.26 6.59
N ASP A 97 2.14 9.75 6.39
CA ASP A 97 2.36 8.34 6.15
C ASP A 97 1.90 7.49 7.35
N GLU A 98 2.19 7.94 8.57
CA GLU A 98 1.74 7.28 9.80
C GLU A 98 0.21 7.28 9.92
N ALA A 99 -0.44 8.43 9.68
CA ALA A 99 -1.90 8.54 9.75
C ALA A 99 -2.60 7.66 8.70
N VAL A 100 -2.04 7.55 7.50
CA VAL A 100 -2.55 6.69 6.43
C VAL A 100 -2.36 5.22 6.78
N VAL A 101 -1.19 4.83 7.28
CA VAL A 101 -0.92 3.46 7.74
C VAL A 101 -1.91 3.07 8.83
N GLU A 102 -2.15 3.94 9.80
CA GLU A 102 -3.14 3.70 10.86
C GLU A 102 -4.55 3.51 10.29
N ASN A 103 -4.99 4.38 9.38
CA ASN A 103 -6.33 4.30 8.79
C ASN A 103 -6.51 3.01 7.96
N LEU A 104 -5.56 2.72 7.06
CA LEU A 104 -5.61 1.51 6.23
C LEU A 104 -5.52 0.23 7.08
N SER A 105 -4.71 0.21 8.14
CA SER A 105 -4.58 -0.94 9.03
C SER A 105 -5.91 -1.31 9.70
N ARG A 106 -6.75 -0.32 10.03
CA ARG A 106 -8.10 -0.56 10.56
C ARG A 106 -8.98 -1.34 9.60
N THR A 107 -8.86 -1.10 8.29
CA THR A 107 -9.64 -1.80 7.26
C THR A 107 -9.05 -3.17 6.90
N LEU A 108 -7.73 -3.26 6.82
CA LEU A 108 -7.02 -4.48 6.38
C LEU A 108 -6.90 -5.54 7.49
N GLY A 109 -7.00 -5.12 8.75
CA GLY A 109 -7.05 -6.00 9.91
C GLY A 109 -5.68 -6.39 10.48
N PRO A 110 -5.68 -7.00 11.68
CA PRO A 110 -4.46 -7.33 12.41
C PRO A 110 -3.73 -8.50 11.72
N GLY A 111 -2.61 -8.22 11.07
CA GLY A 111 -1.78 -9.23 10.40
C GLY A 111 -1.30 -8.86 9.00
N VAL A 112 -1.82 -7.76 8.44
CA VAL A 112 -1.33 -7.17 7.18
C VAL A 112 -0.34 -6.05 7.53
N ASN A 113 0.88 -6.13 7.02
CA ASN A 113 1.84 -5.03 7.16
C ASN A 113 1.47 -3.92 6.19
N VAL A 114 1.12 -2.73 6.69
CA VAL A 114 0.76 -1.59 5.86
C VAL A 114 1.90 -0.59 5.85
N THR A 115 2.24 -0.09 4.66
CA THR A 115 3.32 0.89 4.47
C THR A 115 3.00 1.87 3.34
N THR A 116 3.87 2.85 3.15
CA THR A 116 3.85 3.82 2.07
C THR A 116 5.22 3.90 1.42
N ASN A 117 5.28 4.36 0.17
CA ASN A 117 6.56 4.53 -0.51
C ASN A 117 7.49 5.52 0.21
N GLY A 118 6.94 6.50 0.92
CA GLY A 118 7.70 7.43 1.76
C GLY A 118 8.41 6.73 2.93
N LEU A 119 7.67 5.91 3.70
CA LEU A 119 8.23 5.12 4.80
C LEU A 119 9.23 4.09 4.31
N ASP A 120 8.92 3.40 3.20
CA ASP A 120 9.80 2.39 2.61
C ASP A 120 11.10 3.01 2.10
N THR A 121 11.04 4.18 1.47
CA THR A 121 12.24 4.92 1.03
C THR A 121 13.11 5.31 2.22
N LEU A 122 12.49 5.83 3.29
CA LEU A 122 13.21 6.19 4.51
C LEU A 122 13.85 4.97 5.18
N ALA A 123 13.14 3.84 5.22
CA ALA A 123 13.66 2.58 5.74
C ALA A 123 14.84 2.07 4.90
N ALA A 124 14.72 2.13 3.56
CA ALA A 124 15.78 1.73 2.65
C ALA A 124 17.05 2.58 2.78
N LEU A 125 16.89 3.91 2.90
CA LEU A 125 18.02 4.82 3.14
C LEU A 125 18.73 4.48 4.45
N ARG A 126 17.98 4.32 5.55
CA ARG A 126 18.56 3.92 6.85
C ARG A 126 19.28 2.58 6.81
N ALA A 127 18.79 1.64 5.99
CA ALA A 127 19.43 0.35 5.80
C ALA A 127 20.71 0.42 4.93
N SER A 128 20.88 1.50 4.17
CA SER A 128 21.97 1.66 3.19
C SER A 128 23.16 2.48 3.72
N GLY A 129 23.03 3.19 4.84
CA GLY A 129 24.09 4.00 5.48
C GLY A 129 23.85 5.49 5.40
#